data_AF-X0V6T0-F1
#
_entry.id   AF-X0V6T0-F1
#
_cell.length_a   1.000
_cell.length_b   1.000
_cell.length_c   1.000
_cell.angle_alpha   90.00
_cell.angle_beta   90.00
_cell.angle_gamma   90.00
#
_symmetry.space_group_name_H-M   'P 1'
#
loop_
_entity.id
_entity.type
_entity.pdbx_description
1 polymer ?
#
loop_
_entity_poly.entity_id
_entity_poly.type
_entity_poly.pdbx_seq_one_letter_code
_entity_poly.pdbx_strand_id
1 'polypeptide(L)'
;MSTKTKMKPLPKWFNGDVYPKGGTVENIFTGEPAELNANELSMYDLIMGLTMILERTGYRSEKLMKDHRRGLDWFRRANALAYMILLD
;
A
#
# COMPACT_ATOMS: atom_id res chain seq x y z
N MET A 1 17.12 -16.09 2.17
CA MET A 1 16.29 -16.29 3.38
C MET A 1 14.86 -15.88 3.04
N SER A 2 14.05 -16.79 2.48
CA SER A 2 12.67 -16.50 2.08
C SER A 2 11.76 -16.59 3.29
N THR A 3 11.67 -15.51 4.06
CA THR A 3 10.61 -15.37 5.07
C THR A 3 9.29 -15.29 4.32
N LYS A 4 8.52 -16.38 4.30
CA LYS A 4 7.09 -16.35 3.98
C LYS A 4 6.44 -15.37 4.95
N THR A 5 6.26 -14.13 4.50
CA THR A 5 5.72 -13.03 5.29
C THR A 5 4.31 -13.42 5.75
N LYS A 6 4.15 -13.63 7.06
CA LYS A 6 2.85 -13.91 7.66
C LYS A 6 1.96 -12.70 7.35
N MET A 7 0.87 -12.92 6.60
CA MET A 7 -0.02 -11.84 6.16
C MET A 7 -0.46 -10.99 7.35
N LYS A 8 -0.05 -9.73 7.39
CA LYS A 8 -0.44 -8.83 8.49
C LYS A 8 -1.92 -8.48 8.35
N PRO A 9 -2.69 -8.49 9.46
CA PRO A 9 -4.08 -8.07 9.41
C PRO A 9 -4.18 -6.58 9.08
N LEU A 10 -5.19 -6.23 8.29
CA LEU A 10 -5.53 -4.84 8.03
C LEU A 10 -5.92 -4.15 9.35
N PRO A 11 -5.51 -2.90 9.56
CA PRO A 11 -5.82 -2.17 10.79
C PRO A 11 -7.30 -1.75 10.82
N LYS A 12 -7.87 -1.59 12.02
CA LYS A 12 -9.30 -1.22 12.20
C LYS A 12 -9.72 0.10 11.53
N TRP A 13 -8.76 0.99 11.27
CA TRP A 13 -9.02 2.27 10.61
C TRP A 13 -8.98 2.18 9.09
N PHE A 14 -8.56 1.04 8.52
CA PHE A 14 -8.55 0.81 7.08
C PHE A 14 -9.96 0.95 6.52
N ASN A 15 -10.10 1.82 5.53
CA ASN A 15 -11.36 2.15 4.90
C ASN A 15 -11.21 2.17 3.37
N GLY A 16 -10.62 1.09 2.85
CA GLY A 16 -10.57 0.78 1.42
C GLY A 16 -11.22 -0.58 1.16
N ASP A 17 -11.20 -1.00 -0.10
CA ASP A 17 -11.71 -2.30 -0.49
C ASP A 17 -10.76 -3.42 -0.08
N VAL A 18 -11.31 -4.51 0.48
CA VAL A 18 -10.54 -5.68 0.89
C VAL A 18 -10.61 -6.72 -0.21
N TYR A 19 -9.49 -6.96 -0.88
CA TYR A 19 -9.42 -7.98 -1.91
C TYR A 19 -9.43 -9.39 -1.32
N PRO A 20 -10.08 -10.36 -1.99
CA PRO A 20 -10.09 -11.75 -1.55
C PRO A 20 -8.77 -12.47 -1.83
N LYS A 21 -7.94 -11.94 -2.73
CA LYS A 21 -6.66 -12.52 -3.17
C LYS A 21 -5.62 -11.42 -3.36
N GLY A 22 -4.35 -11.79 -3.21
CA GLY A 22 -3.21 -10.95 -3.56
C GLY A 22 -2.93 -10.94 -5.06
N GLY A 23 -1.80 -10.36 -5.44
CA GLY A 23 -1.37 -10.27 -6.83
C GLY A 23 0.05 -9.71 -6.97
N THR A 24 0.52 -9.64 -8.20
CA THR A 24 1.80 -9.02 -8.54
C THR A 24 1.54 -7.61 -9.08
N VAL A 25 2.27 -6.64 -8.55
CA VAL A 25 2.21 -5.23 -8.98
C VAL A 25 3.59 -4.85 -9.50
N GLU A 26 3.64 -4.13 -10.61
CA GLU A 26 4.88 -3.61 -11.20
C GLU A 26 5.04 -2.12 -10.87
N ASN A 27 6.25 -1.71 -10.49
CA ASN A 27 6.57 -0.30 -10.33
C ASN A 27 6.49 0.41 -11.68
N ILE A 28 5.73 1.50 -11.77
CA ILE A 28 5.50 2.23 -13.03
C ILE A 28 6.73 2.97 -13.59
N PHE A 29 7.75 3.22 -12.76
CA PHE A 29 8.97 3.93 -13.12
C PHE A 29 10.12 2.96 -13.45
N THR A 30 10.28 1.89 -12.66
CA THR A 30 11.39 0.93 -12.82
C THR A 30 10.99 -0.36 -13.54
N GLY A 31 9.70 -0.69 -13.56
CA GLY A 31 9.18 -1.97 -14.06
C GLY A 31 9.42 -3.15 -13.12
N GLU A 32 9.96 -2.93 -11.92
CA GLU A 32 10.24 -4.02 -10.98
C GLU A 32 8.95 -4.61 -10.38
N PRO A 33 8.78 -5.94 -10.39
CA PRO A 33 7.59 -6.58 -9.83
C PRO A 33 7.71 -6.80 -8.32
N ALA A 34 6.59 -6.65 -7.61
CA ALA A 34 6.44 -6.99 -6.21
C ALA A 34 5.20 -7.88 -6.01
N GLU A 35 5.40 -9.03 -5.35
CA GLU A 35 4.31 -9.91 -4.94
C GLU A 35 3.67 -9.42 -3.64
N LEU A 36 2.36 -9.21 -3.68
CA LEU A 36 1.56 -8.74 -2.56
C LEU A 36 0.52 -9.79 -2.19
N ASN A 37 0.34 -10.05 -0.89
CA ASN A 37 -0.83 -10.79 -0.44
C ASN A 37 -2.11 -9.93 -0.50
N ALA A 38 -3.26 -10.52 -0.18
CA ALA A 38 -4.57 -9.85 -0.26
C ALA A 38 -4.63 -8.53 0.54
N ASN A 39 -4.09 -8.52 1.76
CA ASN A 39 -4.11 -7.35 2.62
C ASN A 39 -3.11 -6.28 2.16
N GLU A 40 -1.94 -6.69 1.71
CA GLU A 40 -0.93 -5.79 1.14
C GLU A 40 -1.49 -5.11 -0.12
N LEU A 41 -2.07 -5.88 -1.05
CA LEU A 41 -2.68 -5.32 -2.25
C LEU A 41 -3.81 -4.33 -1.92
N SER A 42 -4.65 -4.65 -0.94
CA SER A 42 -5.73 -3.78 -0.47
C SER A 42 -5.20 -2.46 0.11
N MET A 43 -4.12 -2.52 0.89
CA MET A 43 -3.47 -1.31 1.42
C MET A 43 -2.76 -0.52 0.34
N TYR A 44 -2.10 -1.20 -0.60
CA TYR A 44 -1.43 -0.55 -1.73
C TYR A 44 -2.41 0.26 -2.57
N ASP A 45 -3.57 -0.32 -2.91
CA ASP A 45 -4.61 0.37 -3.66
C ASP A 45 -5.10 1.64 -2.95
N LEU A 46 -5.37 1.55 -1.63
CA LEU A 46 -5.72 2.71 -0.82
C LEU A 46 -4.63 3.80 -0.87
N ILE A 47 -3.36 3.42 -0.71
CA ILE A 47 -2.24 4.38 -0.76
C ILE A 47 -2.18 5.06 -2.13
N MET A 48 -2.30 4.31 -3.22
CA MET A 48 -2.24 4.85 -4.58
C MET A 48 -3.42 5.79 -4.87
N GLY A 49 -4.64 5.44 -4.45
CA GLY A 49 -5.79 6.32 -4.55
C GLY A 49 -5.60 7.64 -3.78
N LEU A 50 -5.05 7.58 -2.57
CA LEU A 50 -4.74 8.76 -1.77
C LEU A 50 -3.64 9.62 -2.40
N THR A 51 -2.55 9.01 -2.89
CA THR A 51 -1.48 9.71 -3.63
C THR A 51 -2.03 10.41 -4.87
N MET A 52 -2.89 9.72 -5.64
CA MET A 52 -3.50 10.30 -6.83
C MET A 52 -4.36 11.53 -6.51
N ILE A 53 -5.14 11.51 -5.42
CA ILE A 53 -5.92 12.68 -4.99
C ILE A 53 -4.97 13.83 -4.62
N LEU A 54 -3.95 13.55 -3.81
CA LEU A 54 -2.97 14.55 -3.35
C LEU A 54 -2.24 15.23 -4.51
N GLU A 55 -1.81 14.45 -5.50
CA GLU A 55 -1.00 14.94 -6.62
C GLU A 55 -1.84 15.56 -7.72
N ARG A 56 -2.96 14.94 -8.12
CA ARG A 56 -3.73 15.41 -9.29
C ARG A 56 -4.70 16.53 -8.97
N THR A 57 -5.25 16.55 -7.75
CA THR A 57 -6.28 17.54 -7.37
C THR A 57 -5.72 18.64 -6.47
N GLY A 58 -4.58 18.40 -5.81
CA GLY A 58 -4.07 19.27 -4.76
C GLY A 58 -4.93 19.32 -3.50
N TYR A 59 -6.03 18.54 -3.43
CA TYR A 59 -6.90 18.47 -2.26
C TYR A 59 -6.16 17.82 -1.10
N ARG A 60 -6.04 18.58 0.00
CA ARG A 60 -5.35 18.16 1.21
C ARG A 60 -6.28 18.39 2.40
N SER A 61 -6.75 17.30 2.99
CA SER A 61 -7.42 17.33 4.29
C SER A 61 -6.56 16.61 5.32
N GLU A 62 -6.72 16.97 6.59
CA GLU A 62 -5.99 16.33 7.70
C GLU A 62 -6.25 14.81 7.71
N LYS A 63 -7.51 14.41 7.49
CA LYS A 63 -7.88 12.98 7.39
C LYS A 63 -7.11 12.30 6.27
N LEU A 64 -7.08 12.89 5.08
CA LEU A 64 -6.44 12.29 3.91
C LEU A 64 -4.93 12.11 4.15
N MET A 65 -4.25 13.15 4.64
CA MET A 65 -2.82 13.09 4.97
C MET A 65 -2.53 12.05 6.07
N LYS A 66 -3.42 11.95 7.06
CA LYS A 66 -3.30 10.98 8.16
C LYS A 66 -3.53 9.55 7.68
N ASP A 67 -4.48 9.31 6.79
CA ASP A 67 -4.75 7.98 6.22
C ASP A 67 -3.59 7.54 5.31
N HIS A 68 -3.08 8.45 4.47
CA HIS A 68 -1.95 8.19 3.58
C HIS A 68 -0.69 7.80 4.37
N ARG A 69 -0.31 8.60 5.37
CA ARG A 69 0.85 8.32 6.23
C ARG A 69 0.68 6.99 6.99
N ARG A 70 -0.50 6.74 7.57
CA ARG A 70 -0.76 5.48 8.28
C ARG A 70 -0.71 4.27 7.34
N GLY A 71 -1.13 4.42 6.09
CA GLY A 71 -1.01 3.41 5.05
C GLY A 71 0.46 3.07 4.77
N LEU A 72 1.28 4.09 4.48
CA LEU A 72 2.72 3.92 4.25
C LEU A 72 3.42 3.26 5.45
N ASP A 73 3.14 3.72 6.67
CA ASP A 73 3.74 3.18 7.89
C ASP A 73 3.33 1.73 8.17
N TRP A 74 2.08 1.36 7.86
CA TRP A 74 1.64 -0.03 7.96
C TRP A 74 2.31 -0.88 6.89
N PHE A 75 2.35 -0.42 5.63
CA PHE A 75 2.86 -1.18 4.49
C PHE A 75 4.35 -1.46 4.63
N ARG A 76 5.14 -0.45 5.04
CA ARG A 76 6.57 -0.61 5.34
C ARG A 76 6.84 -1.71 6.38
N ARG A 77 5.96 -1.88 7.36
CA ARG A 77 6.07 -2.93 8.38
C ARG A 77 5.53 -4.27 7.88
N ALA A 78 4.54 -4.28 7.00
CA ALA A 78 3.93 -5.50 6.47
C ALA A 78 4.87 -6.19 5.48
N ASN A 79 5.39 -5.44 4.51
CA ASN A 79 6.27 -5.93 3.47
C ASN A 79 7.29 -4.85 3.10
N ALA A 80 8.42 -4.84 3.82
CA ALA A 80 9.47 -3.83 3.64
C ALA A 80 10.10 -3.86 2.24
N LEU A 81 10.21 -5.05 1.64
CA LEU A 81 10.75 -5.22 0.28
C LEU A 81 9.82 -4.60 -0.74
N ALA A 82 8.53 -4.95 -0.72
CA ALA A 82 7.55 -4.35 -1.62
C ALA A 82 7.41 -2.84 -1.40
N TYR A 83 7.57 -2.35 -0.16
CA TYR A 83 7.57 -0.91 0.12
C TYR A 83 8.71 -0.22 -0.65
N MET A 84 9.93 -0.75 -0.57
CA MET A 84 11.09 -0.19 -1.28
C MET A 84 10.93 -0.26 -2.80
N ILE A 85 10.32 -1.33 -3.31
CA ILE A 85 10.11 -1.50 -4.74
C ILE A 85 9.02 -0.56 -5.26
N LEU A 86 7.91 -0.37 -4.55
CA LEU A 86 6.71 0.29 -5.10
C LEU A 86 6.48 1.73 -4.61
N LEU A 87 6.94 2.08 -3.40
CA LEU A 87 6.47 3.26 -2.65
C LEU A 87 7.60 4.15 -2.10
N ASP A 88 8.87 3.80 -2.35
CA ASP A 88 10.05 4.61 -2.01
C ASP A 88 10.49 5.43 -3.24
#